data_AF-A0A967MV12-F1
#
_entry.id   AF-A0A967MV12-F1
#
_cell.length_a   1.000
_cell.length_b   1.000
_cell.length_c   1.000
_cell.angle_alpha   90.00
_cell.angle_beta   90.00
_cell.angle_gamma   90.00
#
_symmetry.space_group_name_H-M   'P 1'
#
loop_
_entity.id
_entity.type
_entity.pdbx_description
1 polymer ?
#
loop_
_entity_poly.entity_id
_entity_poly.type
_entity_poly.pdbx_seq_one_letter_code
_entity_poly.pdbx_strand_id
1 'polypeptide(L)'
;CGDCGTECGASEVCSEGACAAECAAGLADCDAACVDVTSDPANCGDCANACATGESCIDGLCGCEGGGEVCDGACTDTNTDPANCGACGTACADGELCVGGACGSDCGALTECGGVCVDTNTDVANCGDCGTACGADQACEGGSCVDPSCDIGLTNCGGSCVNTLTDP
;
A
#
# COMPACT_ATOMS: atom_id res chain seq x y z
N CYS A 1 7.49 -1.28 32.75
CA CYS A 1 7.94 -1.85 31.47
C CYS A 1 7.79 -3.36 31.56
N GLY A 2 7.18 -3.99 30.56
CA GLY A 2 6.91 -5.44 30.54
C GLY A 2 5.69 -5.88 31.36
N ASP A 3 5.41 -5.19 32.48
CA ASP A 3 4.26 -5.40 33.36
C ASP A 3 3.68 -4.06 33.88
N CYS A 4 2.48 -4.12 34.46
CA CYS A 4 1.82 -2.97 35.10
C CYS A 4 2.57 -2.50 36.35
N GLY A 5 2.85 -1.19 36.45
CA GLY A 5 3.45 -0.56 37.63
C GLY A 5 4.97 -0.69 37.75
N THR A 6 5.64 -1.29 36.76
CA THR A 6 7.10 -1.35 36.70
C THR A 6 7.65 -0.06 36.08
N GLU A 7 8.48 0.68 36.80
CA GLU A 7 9.20 1.86 36.29
C GLU A 7 10.64 1.49 35.94
N CYS A 8 11.18 2.06 34.86
CA CYS A 8 12.59 1.91 34.51
C CYS A 8 13.46 2.84 35.37
N GLY A 9 14.75 2.53 35.50
CA GLY A 9 15.69 3.39 36.22
C GLY A 9 15.79 4.79 35.62
N ALA A 10 16.36 5.74 36.36
CA ALA A 10 16.45 7.16 35.98
C ALA A 10 17.27 7.45 34.69
N SER A 11 17.80 6.43 34.03
CA SER A 11 18.55 6.52 32.76
C SER A 11 18.22 5.37 31.83
N GLU A 12 17.03 4.79 31.99
CA GLU A 12 16.54 3.69 31.17
C GLU A 12 15.19 4.07 30.56
N VAL A 13 14.98 3.62 29.33
CA VAL A 13 13.76 3.76 28.55
C VAL A 13 13.07 2.40 28.44
N CYS A 14 11.74 2.40 28.32
CA CYS A 14 11.01 1.16 28.04
C CYS A 14 11.07 0.84 26.54
N SER A 15 11.88 -0.15 26.16
CA SER A 15 12.03 -0.64 24.78
C SER A 15 11.51 -2.05 24.67
N GLU A 16 10.46 -2.27 23.85
CA GLU A 16 9.90 -3.60 23.57
C GLU A 16 9.53 -4.42 24.83
N GLY A 17 9.12 -3.73 25.89
CA GLY A 17 8.74 -4.37 27.16
C GLY A 17 9.89 -4.64 28.14
N ALA A 18 11.12 -4.23 27.83
CA ALA A 18 12.26 -4.27 28.74
C ALA A 18 12.84 -2.87 29.01
N CYS A 19 13.40 -2.66 30.20
CA CYS A 19 14.18 -1.45 30.46
C CYS A 19 15.53 -1.57 29.77
N ALA A 20 15.88 -0.56 28.97
CA ALA A 20 17.11 -0.49 28.20
C ALA A 20 17.72 0.91 28.32
N ALA A 21 19.03 1.04 28.11
CA ALA A 21 19.69 2.36 28.13
C ALA A 21 19.29 3.25 26.95
N GLU A 22 18.90 2.63 25.83
CA GLU A 22 18.53 3.27 24.57
C GLU A 22 17.42 2.45 23.91
N CYS A 23 16.68 3.08 22.99
CA CYS A 23 15.66 2.40 22.21
C CYS A 23 16.25 1.48 21.14
N ALA A 24 15.51 0.42 20.79
CA ALA A 24 15.86 -0.43 19.66
C ALA A 24 15.91 0.37 18.34
N ALA A 25 16.64 -0.14 17.35
CA ALA A 25 16.73 0.52 16.04
C ALA A 25 15.33 0.66 15.40
N GLY A 26 15.02 1.85 14.89
CA GLY A 26 13.70 2.19 14.34
C GLY A 26 12.71 2.76 15.39
N LEU A 27 13.07 2.77 16.67
CA LEU A 27 12.29 3.40 17.73
C LEU A 27 12.94 4.72 18.17
N ALA A 28 12.12 5.69 18.61
CA ALA A 28 12.57 6.92 19.24
C ALA A 28 12.14 6.99 20.71
N ASP A 29 12.96 7.63 21.55
CA ASP A 29 12.61 7.90 22.95
C ASP A 29 11.65 9.09 23.02
N CYS A 30 10.38 8.80 23.31
CA CYS A 30 9.31 9.78 23.48
C CYS A 30 8.81 9.71 24.92
N ASP A 31 9.34 10.60 25.76
CA ASP A 31 8.99 10.71 27.19
C ASP A 31 9.14 9.39 27.96
N ALA A 32 10.32 8.76 27.86
CA ALA A 32 10.71 7.52 28.53
C ALA A 32 10.00 6.24 28.01
N ALA A 33 9.35 6.33 26.87
CA ALA A 33 8.84 5.20 26.11
C ALA A 33 9.45 5.18 24.71
N CYS A 34 9.92 4.01 24.28
CA CYS A 34 10.35 3.83 22.91
C CYS A 34 9.12 3.62 22.01
N VAL A 35 8.89 4.56 21.11
CA VAL A 35 7.79 4.48 20.12
C VAL A 35 8.36 4.19 18.74
N ASP A 36 7.60 3.48 17.92
CA ASP A 36 7.98 3.24 16.53
C ASP A 36 7.75 4.50 15.71
N VAL A 37 8.82 5.12 15.23
CA VAL A 37 8.70 6.33 14.40
C VAL A 37 8.72 6.03 12.90
N THR A 38 8.81 4.77 12.53
CA THR A 38 8.85 4.33 11.13
C THR A 38 7.50 3.88 10.61
N SER A 39 6.62 3.41 11.50
CA SER A 39 5.31 2.89 11.13
C SER A 39 4.13 3.39 11.98
N ASP A 40 4.36 4.07 13.11
CA ASP A 40 3.26 4.63 13.92
C ASP A 40 2.73 5.94 13.31
N PRO A 41 1.47 5.98 12.83
CA PRO A 41 0.88 7.20 12.29
C PRO A 41 0.70 8.31 13.34
N ALA A 42 0.83 8.04 14.63
CA ALA A 42 0.81 9.07 15.68
C ALA A 42 2.20 9.66 16.00
N ASN A 43 3.28 9.02 15.55
CA ASN A 43 4.67 9.38 15.88
C ASN A 43 5.59 9.27 14.65
N CYS A 44 5.12 9.65 13.47
CA CYS A 44 5.82 9.34 12.22
C CYS A 44 7.05 10.23 12.00
N GLY A 45 8.22 9.64 11.94
CA GLY A 45 9.52 10.32 11.79
C GLY A 45 10.03 11.01 13.05
N ASP A 46 9.14 11.40 13.98
CA ASP A 46 9.47 12.00 15.27
C ASP A 46 8.32 11.84 16.28
N CYS A 47 8.61 12.01 17.57
CA CYS A 47 7.64 11.97 18.66
C CYS A 47 6.49 12.95 18.44
N ALA A 48 5.25 12.47 18.62
CA ALA A 48 4.03 13.26 18.47
C ALA A 48 3.85 13.92 17.08
N ASN A 49 4.56 13.45 16.06
CA ASN A 49 4.32 13.85 14.68
C ASN A 49 3.23 12.97 14.05
N ALA A 50 1.97 13.30 14.33
CA ALA A 50 0.85 12.56 13.79
C ALA A 50 0.62 12.88 12.31
N CYS A 51 0.41 11.86 11.49
CA CYS A 51 0.02 12.00 10.10
C CYS A 51 -1.39 12.58 9.97
N ALA A 52 -1.67 13.23 8.84
CA ALA A 52 -3.00 13.76 8.59
C ALA A 52 -4.02 12.63 8.47
N THR A 53 -5.30 12.98 8.60
CA THR A 53 -6.37 12.00 8.38
C THR A 53 -6.24 11.39 6.99
N GLY A 54 -6.26 10.06 6.91
CA GLY A 54 -6.13 9.32 5.66
C GLY A 54 -4.70 8.93 5.27
N GLU A 55 -3.67 9.47 5.92
CA GLU A 55 -2.27 9.10 5.69
C GLU A 55 -1.83 7.95 6.60
N SER A 56 -0.87 7.16 6.11
CA SER A 56 -0.11 6.16 6.87
C SER A 56 1.30 6.68 7.17
N CYS A 57 1.96 6.11 8.17
CA CYS A 57 3.39 6.30 8.36
C CYS A 57 4.16 5.24 7.55
N ILE A 58 4.90 5.69 6.55
CA ILE A 58 5.63 4.84 5.60
C ILE A 58 7.11 5.22 5.68
N ASP A 59 7.92 4.35 6.26
CA ASP A 59 9.35 4.57 6.46
C ASP A 59 9.68 5.89 7.17
N GLY A 60 8.84 6.29 8.13
CA GLY A 60 8.99 7.52 8.91
C GLY A 60 8.53 8.79 8.20
N LEU A 61 7.80 8.66 7.10
CA LEU A 61 7.16 9.77 6.40
C LEU A 61 5.65 9.55 6.33
N CYS A 62 4.90 10.61 6.63
CA CYS A 62 3.45 10.60 6.38
C CYS A 62 3.19 10.62 4.88
N GLY A 63 2.32 9.73 4.42
CA GLY A 63 1.92 9.69 3.03
C GLY A 63 0.79 8.70 2.75
N CYS A 64 0.40 8.66 1.48
CA CYS A 64 -0.65 7.77 1.01
C CYS A 64 -0.08 6.44 0.56
N GLU A 65 -0.64 5.36 1.07
CA GLU A 65 -0.37 4.02 0.55
C GLU A 65 -0.69 3.95 -0.96
N GLY A 66 0.14 3.27 -1.72
CA GLY A 66 0.00 3.21 -3.18
C GLY A 66 0.43 4.48 -3.92
N GLY A 67 0.98 5.49 -3.24
CA GLY A 67 1.56 6.68 -3.89
C GLY A 67 0.54 7.76 -4.28
N GLY A 68 -0.64 7.76 -3.66
CA GLY A 68 -1.65 8.81 -3.85
C GLY A 68 -1.24 10.18 -3.30
N GLU A 69 -2.05 11.20 -3.58
CA GLU A 69 -1.93 12.56 -3.06
C GLU A 69 -3.05 12.85 -2.05
N VAL A 70 -2.77 13.65 -1.02
CA VAL A 70 -3.81 14.06 -0.07
C VAL A 70 -4.66 15.17 -0.68
N CYS A 71 -5.87 14.84 -1.10
CA CYS A 71 -6.87 15.78 -1.60
C CYS A 71 -8.01 15.89 -0.59
N ASP A 72 -8.30 17.12 -0.13
CA ASP A 72 -9.36 17.42 0.86
C ASP A 72 -9.32 16.55 2.14
N GLY A 73 -8.11 16.15 2.57
CA GLY A 73 -7.91 15.33 3.77
C GLY A 73 -8.17 13.83 3.57
N ALA A 74 -8.15 13.36 2.31
CA ALA A 74 -8.17 11.94 1.98
C ALA A 74 -7.12 11.60 0.92
N CYS A 75 -6.51 10.44 1.05
CA CYS A 75 -5.62 9.92 0.03
C CYS A 75 -6.39 9.59 -1.25
N THR A 76 -5.93 10.20 -2.35
CA THR A 76 -6.58 10.16 -3.65
C THR A 76 -5.56 9.72 -4.70
N ASP A 77 -5.91 8.74 -5.53
CA ASP A 77 -5.08 8.39 -6.68
C ASP A 77 -5.35 9.36 -7.83
N THR A 78 -4.46 10.34 -7.99
CA THR A 78 -4.56 11.35 -9.04
C THR A 78 -4.31 10.78 -10.43
N ASN A 79 -3.92 9.52 -10.57
CA ASN A 79 -3.76 8.88 -11.88
C ASN A 79 -5.08 8.34 -12.45
N THR A 80 -6.07 8.10 -11.59
CA THR A 80 -7.30 7.39 -11.95
C THR A 80 -8.57 8.11 -11.49
N ASP A 81 -8.50 9.05 -10.55
CA ASP A 81 -9.65 9.84 -10.09
C ASP A 81 -10.00 10.98 -11.07
N PRO A 82 -11.17 10.94 -11.76
CA PRO A 82 -11.59 12.00 -12.66
C PRO A 82 -11.85 13.34 -11.98
N ALA A 83 -12.04 13.39 -10.65
CA ALA A 83 -12.21 14.63 -9.90
C ALA A 83 -10.87 15.30 -9.51
N ASN A 84 -9.76 14.54 -9.55
CA ASN A 84 -8.43 14.95 -9.07
C ASN A 84 -7.32 14.51 -10.04
N CYS A 85 -7.58 14.59 -11.35
CA CYS A 85 -6.72 14.01 -12.36
C CYS A 85 -5.41 14.79 -12.56
N GLY A 86 -4.29 14.18 -12.18
CA GLY A 86 -2.93 14.72 -12.24
C GLY A 86 -2.57 15.66 -11.07
N ALA A 87 -3.55 16.20 -10.36
CA ALA A 87 -3.39 16.98 -9.13
C ALA A 87 -4.75 17.19 -8.44
N CYS A 88 -4.73 17.45 -7.13
CA CYS A 88 -5.95 17.75 -6.37
C CYS A 88 -6.78 18.90 -6.98
N GLY A 89 -8.10 18.70 -7.08
CA GLY A 89 -9.06 19.66 -7.63
C GLY A 89 -9.02 19.80 -9.15
N THR A 90 -8.21 19.01 -9.85
CA THR A 90 -8.15 19.01 -11.32
C THR A 90 -9.18 18.03 -11.87
N ALA A 91 -10.42 18.49 -12.01
CA ALA A 91 -11.49 17.66 -12.55
C ALA A 91 -11.45 17.58 -14.07
N CYS A 92 -11.67 16.38 -14.61
CA CYS A 92 -11.90 16.16 -16.04
C CYS A 92 -13.29 16.66 -16.46
N ALA A 93 -13.47 16.90 -17.77
CA ALA A 93 -14.77 17.30 -18.28
C ALA A 93 -15.79 16.16 -18.19
N ASP A 94 -17.08 16.50 -18.25
CA ASP A 94 -18.15 15.50 -18.20
C ASP A 94 -17.95 14.42 -19.28
N GLY A 95 -17.83 13.17 -18.84
CA GLY A 95 -17.63 12.00 -19.71
C GLY A 95 -16.18 11.69 -20.06
N GLU A 96 -15.21 12.46 -19.56
CA GLU A 96 -13.79 12.11 -19.63
C GLU A 96 -13.36 11.22 -18.46
N LEU A 97 -12.34 10.40 -18.72
CA LEU A 97 -11.69 9.51 -17.77
C LEU A 97 -10.34 10.09 -17.36
N CYS A 98 -9.89 9.80 -16.15
CA CYS A 98 -8.51 10.06 -15.76
C CYS A 98 -7.63 8.87 -16.13
N VAL A 99 -6.63 9.11 -16.97
CA VAL A 99 -5.75 8.06 -17.51
C VAL A 99 -4.31 8.48 -17.28
N GLY A 100 -3.67 7.88 -16.27
CA GLY A 100 -2.28 8.18 -15.93
C GLY A 100 -2.06 9.65 -15.56
N GLY A 101 -3.06 10.27 -14.93
CA GLY A 101 -3.00 11.67 -14.49
C GLY A 101 -3.34 12.70 -15.57
N ALA A 102 -3.90 12.27 -16.70
CA ALA A 102 -4.41 13.15 -17.73
C ALA A 102 -5.85 12.80 -18.11
N CYS A 103 -6.67 13.83 -18.34
CA CYS A 103 -8.04 13.65 -18.82
C CYS A 103 -8.03 13.18 -20.27
N GLY A 104 -8.83 12.14 -20.56
CA GLY A 104 -8.98 11.56 -21.88
C GLY A 104 -10.42 11.13 -22.15
N SER A 105 -10.80 11.07 -23.43
CA SER A 105 -12.12 10.61 -23.85
C SER A 105 -12.27 9.09 -23.88
N ASP A 106 -11.18 8.36 -23.76
CA ASP A 106 -11.11 6.89 -23.75
C ASP A 106 -9.85 6.42 -23.01
N CYS A 107 -9.74 5.10 -22.82
CA CYS A 107 -8.62 4.47 -22.11
C CYS A 107 -7.36 4.24 -22.95
N GLY A 108 -7.34 4.66 -24.22
CA GLY A 108 -6.23 4.41 -25.12
C GLY A 108 -5.88 2.92 -25.23
N ALA A 109 -4.73 2.53 -24.69
CA ALA A 109 -4.24 1.14 -24.69
C ALA A 109 -4.71 0.31 -23.49
N LEU A 110 -5.32 0.96 -22.49
CA LEU A 110 -5.89 0.31 -21.32
C LEU A 110 -7.33 -0.15 -21.58
N THR A 111 -7.88 -0.95 -20.68
CA THR A 111 -9.26 -1.44 -20.77
C THR A 111 -10.16 -0.59 -19.86
N GLU A 112 -11.30 -0.16 -20.37
CA GLU A 112 -12.30 0.54 -19.56
C GLU A 112 -13.10 -0.46 -18.72
N CYS A 113 -12.92 -0.41 -17.41
CA CYS A 113 -13.64 -1.23 -16.44
C CYS A 113 -14.48 -0.35 -15.51
N GLY A 114 -15.75 -0.17 -15.87
CA GLY A 114 -16.71 0.55 -15.03
C GLY A 114 -16.43 2.05 -14.87
N GLY A 115 -15.89 2.70 -15.91
CA GLY A 115 -15.55 4.13 -15.89
C GLY A 115 -14.16 4.44 -15.32
N VAL A 116 -13.29 3.42 -15.20
CA VAL A 116 -11.87 3.58 -14.87
C VAL A 116 -11.04 2.82 -15.89
N CYS A 117 -9.88 3.36 -16.25
CA CYS A 117 -8.95 2.71 -17.16
C CYS A 117 -7.95 1.85 -16.39
N VAL A 118 -7.95 0.55 -16.65
CA VAL A 118 -7.11 -0.42 -15.95
C VAL A 118 -6.20 -1.16 -16.91
N ASP A 119 -4.99 -1.49 -16.46
CA ASP A 119 -4.09 -2.38 -17.20
C ASP A 119 -4.41 -3.83 -16.85
N THR A 120 -5.24 -4.48 -17.67
CA THR A 120 -5.61 -5.88 -17.46
C THR A 120 -4.44 -6.84 -17.58
N ASN A 121 -3.24 -6.39 -17.98
CA ASN A 121 -2.05 -7.24 -18.02
C ASN A 121 -1.33 -7.35 -16.68
N THR A 122 -1.54 -6.39 -15.78
CA THR A 122 -0.78 -6.23 -14.54
C THR A 122 -1.65 -5.99 -13.31
N ASP A 123 -2.90 -5.56 -13.49
CA ASP A 123 -3.86 -5.36 -12.40
C ASP A 123 -4.38 -6.70 -11.87
N VAL A 124 -4.03 -7.01 -10.62
CA VAL A 124 -4.44 -8.22 -9.91
C VAL A 124 -5.95 -8.32 -9.71
N ALA A 125 -6.70 -7.22 -9.69
CA ALA A 125 -8.15 -7.21 -9.55
C ALA A 125 -8.88 -7.30 -10.89
N ASN A 126 -8.19 -7.08 -12.01
CA ASN A 126 -8.74 -7.03 -13.37
C ASN A 126 -7.89 -7.84 -14.37
N CYS A 127 -7.36 -8.98 -13.94
CA CYS A 127 -6.36 -9.71 -14.69
C CYS A 127 -6.94 -10.44 -15.90
N GLY A 128 -6.59 -9.99 -17.09
CA GLY A 128 -7.07 -10.50 -18.38
C GLY A 128 -8.42 -9.94 -18.83
N ASP A 129 -9.30 -9.59 -17.89
CA ASP A 129 -10.60 -8.93 -18.15
C ASP A 129 -11.11 -8.21 -16.89
N CYS A 130 -12.06 -7.28 -17.07
CA CYS A 130 -12.66 -6.51 -15.98
C CYS A 130 -13.26 -7.40 -14.89
N GLY A 131 -12.90 -7.14 -13.63
CA GLY A 131 -13.39 -7.88 -12.46
C GLY A 131 -12.84 -9.31 -12.32
N THR A 132 -11.87 -9.70 -13.15
CA THR A 132 -11.18 -11.00 -13.03
C THR A 132 -10.05 -10.88 -12.01
N ALA A 133 -10.40 -10.95 -10.73
CA ALA A 133 -9.41 -10.89 -9.66
C ALA A 133 -8.64 -12.22 -9.53
N CYS A 134 -7.32 -12.12 -9.34
CA CYS A 134 -6.49 -13.26 -8.97
C CYS A 134 -6.73 -13.69 -7.52
N GLY A 135 -6.41 -14.96 -7.23
CA GLY A 135 -6.47 -15.50 -5.89
C GLY A 135 -5.46 -14.85 -4.94
N ALA A 136 -5.61 -15.13 -3.64
CA ALA A 136 -4.66 -14.68 -2.64
C ALA A 136 -3.24 -15.13 -3.01
N ASP A 137 -2.28 -14.22 -2.84
CA ASP A 137 -0.85 -14.40 -3.13
C ASP A 137 -0.48 -14.61 -4.61
N GLN A 138 -1.43 -14.47 -5.54
CA GLN A 138 -1.16 -14.49 -6.98
C GLN A 138 -0.86 -13.09 -7.52
N ALA A 139 -0.01 -13.03 -8.55
CA ALA A 139 0.26 -11.81 -9.32
C ALA A 139 -0.47 -11.88 -10.67
N CYS A 140 -0.76 -10.71 -11.26
CA CYS A 140 -1.18 -10.64 -12.65
C CYS A 140 0.02 -10.38 -13.54
N GLU A 141 0.33 -11.33 -14.43
CA GLU A 141 1.41 -11.19 -15.40
C GLU A 141 0.90 -11.51 -16.81
N GLY A 142 0.95 -10.53 -17.70
CA GLY A 142 0.50 -10.69 -19.09
C GLY A 142 -0.98 -11.04 -19.20
N GLY A 143 -1.80 -10.62 -18.23
CA GLY A 143 -3.24 -10.87 -18.21
C GLY A 143 -3.60 -12.29 -17.75
N SER A 144 -2.70 -12.96 -17.05
CA SER A 144 -2.97 -14.25 -16.41
C SER A 144 -2.53 -14.21 -14.96
N CYS A 145 -3.36 -14.80 -14.09
CA CYS A 145 -3.02 -14.98 -12.69
C CYS A 145 -1.94 -16.05 -12.56
N VAL A 146 -0.78 -15.65 -12.08
CA VAL A 146 0.37 -16.53 -11.84
C VAL A 146 0.64 -16.60 -10.34
N ASP A 147 1.13 -17.75 -9.89
CA ASP A 147 1.67 -17.86 -8.55
C ASP A 147 3.16 -17.50 -8.61
N PRO A 148 3.61 -16.43 -7.92
CA PRO A 148 5.01 -15.98 -7.97
C PRO A 148 5.99 -16.98 -7.36
N SER A 149 5.50 -17.99 -6.62
CA SER A 149 6.31 -19.12 -6.14
C SER A 149 6.56 -20.18 -7.22
N CYS A 150 5.89 -20.07 -8.37
CA CYS A 150 5.96 -21.01 -9.47
C CYS A 150 6.51 -20.38 -10.75
N ASP A 151 7.33 -21.15 -11.48
CA ASP A 151 7.75 -20.76 -12.83
C ASP A 151 6.53 -20.64 -13.78
N ILE A 152 6.67 -19.79 -14.79
CA ILE A 152 5.63 -19.53 -15.80
C ILE A 152 5.12 -20.85 -16.41
N GLY A 153 3.81 -21.05 -16.38
CA GLY A 153 3.15 -22.24 -16.94
C GLY A 153 2.95 -23.39 -15.94
N LEU A 154 3.35 -23.22 -14.68
CA LEU A 154 3.04 -24.14 -13.58
C LEU A 154 1.90 -23.59 -12.72
N THR A 155 1.11 -24.49 -12.15
CA THR A 155 0.02 -24.17 -11.22
C THR A 155 0.39 -24.66 -9.83
N ASN A 156 0.15 -23.83 -8.81
CA ASN A 156 0.31 -24.26 -7.43
C ASN A 156 -0.86 -25.16 -7.01
N CYS A 157 -0.55 -26.45 -6.80
CA CYS A 157 -1.48 -27.46 -6.32
C CYS A 157 -1.10 -27.87 -4.89
N GLY A 158 -1.51 -27.06 -3.90
CA GLY A 158 -1.29 -27.38 -2.48
C GLY A 158 0.15 -27.18 -2.00
N GLY A 159 0.83 -26.14 -2.50
CA GLY A 159 2.21 -25.78 -2.18
C GLY A 159 3.26 -26.40 -3.11
N SER A 160 2.83 -27.03 -4.22
CA SER A 160 3.73 -27.60 -5.23
C SER A 160 3.36 -27.10 -6.61
N CYS A 161 4.34 -26.57 -7.33
CA CYS A 161 4.19 -26.11 -8.70
C CYS A 161 4.19 -27.32 -9.65
N VAL A 162 3.06 -27.56 -10.30
CA VAL A 162 2.88 -28.67 -11.24
C VAL A 162 2.41 -28.16 -12.59
N ASN A 163 2.83 -28.81 -13.66
CA ASN A 163 2.27 -28.62 -14.98
C ASN A 163 1.02 -29.49 -15.11
N THR A 164 -0.16 -28.90 -15.02
CA THR A 164 -1.45 -29.64 -15.08
C THR A 164 -1.71 -30.32 -16.43
N LEU A 165 -0.86 -30.11 -17.44
CA LEU A 165 -0.95 -30.78 -18.75
C LEU A 165 -0.07 -32.02 -18.83
N THR A 166 1.00 -32.11 -18.02
CA THR A 166 1.99 -33.20 -18.10
C THR A 166 2.18 -33.96 -16.80
N ASP A 167 1.90 -33.33 -15.66
CA ASP A 167 2.08 -33.92 -14.34
C ASP A 167 0.77 -34.61 -13.89
N PRO A 168 0.84 -35.89 -13.48
CA PRO A 168 -0.32 -36.71 -13.13
C PRO A 168 -0.93 -36.41 -11.76
#